data_AF-A0A0B7F873-F1
#
_entry.id   AF-A0A0B7F873-F1
#
_cell.length_a   1.000
_cell.length_b   1.000
_cell.length_c   1.000
_cell.angle_alpha   90.00
_cell.angle_beta   90.00
_cell.angle_gamma   90.00
#
_symmetry.space_group_name_H-M   'P 1'
#
loop_
_entity.id
_entity.type
_entity.pdbx_description
1 polymer ?
#
loop_
_entity_poly.entity_id
_entity_poly.type
_entity_poly.pdbx_seq_one_letter_code
_entity_poly.pdbx_strand_id
1 'polypeptide(L)'
;MAQPESSKLVHIHISKKAGLVEFSPSKELVVHHVSDNGTKTRKLATSLKNVLYAEIVSGNILKIATLARQKSSHRLVIVEGEIRGPDTAETAQVWVDELMKSAYGDVSPRRRFKVFVNPAGGQGKGVHLFEKRVKPILLAAHGEVDAVVTTHAKHATELARECELNFDALLTVSGDGLVFEVLNGFRDRPDAPKAFALPVCPIPAGSGNALSISLLGPKASSLHTLTTGQLLICGWQDGFDVALAALNAIKGQRMPYDLCSFTQDGKTSISFLSQAIGLMADLDLGTENMRWMGDARFIAGFLRGVAANKACGMTLSIRVANRDKAQMVEALHQFKANPKAATAPPAIENWEKAIAPRYAQDDVNSSDWFTFDKPVLYVYSGTMSFVSRDLMAFPAALPSDGLVDITVQEVPPPSAPFTTTLTLNYHLSLLALQISHSNPHISTAAEKKPASTAGKAPAKAPDSAKKTAAKPSASGAAEGEKKKRKKSRKETYSSYIYKVLKQVHPDTGISNKAMAILNSFVNDIFERIAEEASRLASYSKKSTISSREIQTSVRLILPGELSKHAISEGTKSVTKFSAGAGGK
;
A
#
# COMPACT_ATOMS: atom_id res chain seq x y z
N MET A 1 10.91 -37.40 0.85
CA MET A 1 9.59 -37.08 1.46
C MET A 1 9.85 -36.59 2.87
N ALA A 2 9.69 -35.29 3.15
CA ALA A 2 9.73 -34.80 4.53
C ALA A 2 8.50 -35.33 5.27
N GLN A 3 8.67 -35.85 6.49
CA GLN A 3 7.54 -36.26 7.32
C GLN A 3 6.61 -35.05 7.54
N PRO A 4 5.27 -35.24 7.57
CA PRO A 4 4.35 -34.16 7.88
C PRO A 4 4.66 -33.66 9.30
N GLU A 5 5.12 -32.40 9.43
CA GLU A 5 5.34 -31.77 10.74
C GLU A 5 4.07 -31.88 11.59
N SER A 6 4.18 -32.57 12.72
CA SER A 6 3.06 -32.75 13.65
C SER A 6 2.63 -31.40 14.23
N SER A 7 1.32 -31.12 14.22
CA SER A 7 0.76 -29.94 14.87
C SER A 7 1.00 -30.01 16.37
N LYS A 8 1.46 -28.91 16.96
CA LYS A 8 1.68 -28.75 18.40
C LYS A 8 0.47 -28.06 19.01
N LEU A 9 0.05 -28.47 20.20
CA LEU A 9 -1.17 -27.95 20.83
C LEU A 9 -0.98 -27.72 22.32
N VAL A 10 -1.81 -26.84 22.86
CA VAL A 10 -1.93 -26.54 24.29
C VAL A 10 -3.40 -26.32 24.65
N HIS A 11 -3.83 -26.90 25.76
CA HIS A 11 -5.20 -26.84 26.26
C HIS A 11 -5.37 -25.67 27.22
N ILE A 12 -6.38 -24.82 26.95
CA ILE A 12 -6.67 -23.64 27.75
C ILE A 12 -8.16 -23.45 28.00
N HIS A 13 -8.53 -22.72 29.04
CA HIS A 13 -9.89 -22.23 29.28
C HIS A 13 -10.02 -20.75 28.91
N ILE A 14 -10.73 -20.46 27.82
CA ILE A 14 -11.00 -19.10 27.35
C ILE A 14 -12.37 -18.67 27.86
N SER A 15 -12.42 -17.69 28.77
CA SER A 15 -13.69 -17.18 29.33
C SER A 15 -14.63 -18.28 29.84
N LYS A 16 -14.08 -19.25 30.58
CA LYS A 16 -14.79 -20.44 31.14
C LYS A 16 -15.26 -21.47 30.11
N LYS A 17 -14.86 -21.37 28.84
CA LYS A 17 -15.09 -22.41 27.82
C LYS A 17 -13.81 -23.17 27.55
N ALA A 18 -13.93 -24.47 27.31
CA ALA A 18 -12.82 -25.27 26.82
C ALA A 18 -12.31 -24.70 25.49
N GLY A 19 -11.01 -24.44 25.43
CA GLY A 19 -10.31 -23.89 24.30
C GLY A 19 -9.10 -24.76 23.96
N LEU A 20 -8.74 -24.76 22.69
CA LEU A 20 -7.54 -25.43 22.21
C LEU A 20 -6.78 -24.45 21.34
N VAL A 21 -5.51 -24.24 21.65
CA VAL A 21 -4.61 -23.47 20.81
C VAL A 21 -3.62 -24.44 20.17
N GLU A 22 -3.53 -24.41 18.85
CA GLU A 22 -2.60 -25.26 18.12
C GLU A 22 -1.88 -24.46 17.05
N PHE A 23 -0.64 -24.84 16.78
CA PHE A 23 0.09 -24.36 15.63
C PHE A 23 0.88 -25.46 14.96
N SER A 24 1.09 -25.30 13.66
CA SER A 24 2.06 -26.09 12.91
C SER A 24 3.19 -25.15 12.51
N PRO A 25 4.48 -25.51 12.73
CA PRO A 25 5.63 -24.64 12.45
C PRO A 25 5.65 -24.05 11.03
N SER A 26 5.02 -24.72 10.06
CA SER A 26 4.95 -24.31 8.65
C SER A 26 3.61 -23.69 8.21
N LYS A 27 2.61 -23.54 9.09
CA LYS A 27 1.25 -23.09 8.70
C LYS A 27 0.76 -21.85 9.44
N GLU A 28 -0.04 -22.04 10.49
CA GLU A 28 -0.83 -21.00 11.14
C GLU A 28 -0.97 -21.32 12.63
N LEU A 29 -1.16 -20.28 13.43
CA LEU A 29 -1.70 -20.39 14.79
C LEU A 29 -3.22 -20.41 14.68
N VAL A 30 -3.85 -21.41 15.29
CA VAL A 30 -5.31 -21.59 15.30
C VAL A 30 -5.82 -21.69 16.74
N VAL A 31 -6.89 -20.96 17.03
CA VAL A 31 -7.60 -21.04 18.30
C VAL A 31 -8.98 -21.61 18.05
N HIS A 32 -9.30 -22.69 18.77
CA HIS A 32 -10.60 -23.35 18.74
C HIS A 32 -11.31 -23.17 20.07
N HIS A 33 -12.65 -23.07 20.02
CA HIS A 33 -13.50 -23.40 21.14
C HIS A 33 -13.93 -24.86 21.02
N VAL A 34 -13.92 -25.58 22.13
CA VAL A 34 -14.37 -26.96 22.23
C VAL A 34 -15.70 -26.95 23.00
N SER A 35 -16.75 -27.47 22.39
CA SER A 35 -18.04 -27.65 23.08
C SER A 35 -18.04 -28.91 23.95
N ASP A 36 -19.03 -29.04 24.83
CA ASP A 36 -19.16 -30.15 25.79
C ASP A 36 -19.20 -31.54 25.11
N ASN A 37 -19.63 -31.60 23.84
CA ASN A 37 -19.62 -32.82 23.02
C ASN A 37 -18.30 -33.06 22.24
N GLY A 38 -17.25 -32.29 22.53
CA GLY A 38 -15.93 -32.41 21.89
C GLY A 38 -15.78 -31.73 20.52
N THR A 39 -16.82 -31.04 20.01
CA THR A 39 -16.75 -30.39 18.68
C THR A 39 -15.85 -29.16 18.72
N LYS A 40 -14.82 -29.13 17.86
CA LYS A 40 -13.92 -27.97 17.70
C LYS A 40 -14.50 -26.94 16.74
N THR A 41 -14.63 -25.70 17.21
CA THR A 41 -15.05 -24.55 16.40
C THR A 41 -13.91 -23.55 16.29
N ARG A 42 -13.39 -23.34 15.07
CA ARG A 42 -12.33 -22.36 14.78
C ARG A 42 -12.81 -20.93 15.10
N LYS A 43 -12.12 -20.23 15.99
CA LYS A 43 -12.41 -18.84 16.39
C LYS A 43 -11.41 -17.84 15.85
N LEU A 44 -10.16 -18.24 15.77
CA LEU A 44 -9.08 -17.44 15.22
C LEU A 44 -8.18 -18.33 14.38
N ALA A 45 -7.70 -17.77 13.28
CA ALA A 45 -6.52 -18.28 12.63
C ALA A 45 -5.72 -17.15 12.02
N THR A 46 -4.42 -17.30 12.12
CA THR A 46 -3.47 -16.30 11.66
C THR A 46 -2.13 -16.94 11.36
N SER A 47 -1.38 -16.33 10.44
CA SER A 47 -0.01 -16.76 10.16
C SER A 47 0.85 -16.64 11.42
N LEU A 48 1.82 -17.56 11.59
CA LEU A 48 2.81 -17.47 12.68
C LEU A 48 3.58 -16.14 12.65
N LYS A 49 3.79 -15.57 11.45
CA LYS A 49 4.43 -14.25 11.32
C LYS A 49 3.67 -13.16 12.07
N ASN A 50 2.35 -13.28 12.21
CA ASN A 50 1.50 -12.29 12.87
C ASN A 50 1.51 -12.39 14.40
N VAL A 51 2.06 -13.47 14.98
CA VAL A 51 2.18 -13.64 16.43
C VAL A 51 3.20 -12.66 16.97
N LEU A 52 2.78 -11.69 17.77
CA LEU A 52 3.63 -10.62 18.28
C LEU A 52 4.44 -11.10 19.49
N TYR A 53 3.78 -11.78 20.42
CA TYR A 53 4.41 -12.34 21.61
C TYR A 53 3.50 -13.39 22.25
N ALA A 54 4.09 -14.34 22.96
CA ALA A 54 3.39 -15.32 23.78
C ALA A 54 4.14 -15.50 25.10
N GLU A 55 3.41 -15.63 26.20
CA GLU A 55 3.97 -15.75 27.54
C GLU A 55 2.99 -16.43 28.51
N ILE A 56 3.54 -16.98 29.59
CA ILE A 56 2.77 -17.45 30.74
C ILE A 56 2.77 -16.36 31.80
N VAL A 57 1.59 -15.85 32.10
CA VAL A 57 1.34 -14.81 33.11
C VAL A 57 0.78 -15.47 34.37
N SER A 58 1.18 -14.97 35.54
CA SER A 58 0.68 -15.44 36.85
C SER A 58 0.80 -16.96 37.06
N GLY A 59 1.77 -17.61 36.43
CA GLY A 59 2.08 -19.03 36.58
C GLY A 59 1.14 -20.03 35.90
N ASN A 60 -0.05 -19.62 35.43
CA ASN A 60 -1.00 -20.55 34.80
C ASN A 60 -1.87 -19.94 33.69
N ILE A 61 -1.62 -18.69 33.26
CA ILE A 61 -2.40 -18.04 32.20
C ILE A 61 -1.53 -17.92 30.96
N LEU A 62 -1.89 -18.64 29.90
CA LEU A 62 -1.29 -18.44 28.59
C LEU A 62 -1.87 -17.18 27.95
N LYS A 63 -1.00 -16.24 27.61
CA LYS A 63 -1.33 -15.01 26.89
C LYS A 63 -0.62 -15.00 25.54
N ILE A 64 -1.37 -14.78 24.47
CA ILE A 64 -0.85 -14.67 23.11
C ILE A 64 -1.35 -13.38 22.48
N ALA A 65 -0.43 -12.49 22.13
CA ALA A 65 -0.70 -11.33 21.30
C ALA A 65 -0.44 -11.65 19.83
N THR A 66 -1.42 -11.38 18.96
CA THR A 66 -1.28 -11.63 17.53
C THR A 66 -2.08 -10.64 16.69
N LEU A 67 -1.74 -10.50 15.42
CA LEU A 67 -2.54 -9.75 14.46
C LEU A 67 -3.50 -10.68 13.73
N ALA A 68 -4.76 -10.26 13.60
CA ALA A 68 -5.77 -10.98 12.84
C ALA A 68 -6.52 -10.04 11.89
N ARG A 69 -6.83 -10.51 10.69
CA ARG A 69 -7.60 -9.73 9.72
C ARG A 69 -9.04 -9.59 10.19
N GLN A 70 -9.49 -8.36 10.36
CA GLN A 70 -10.89 -8.02 10.66
C GLN A 70 -11.41 -7.09 9.56
N LYS A 71 -12.39 -7.59 8.78
CA LYS A 71 -12.87 -6.91 7.57
C LYS A 71 -11.72 -6.63 6.60
N SER A 72 -11.32 -5.37 6.47
CA SER A 72 -10.33 -4.88 5.50
C SER A 72 -8.96 -4.56 6.10
N SER A 73 -8.71 -4.82 7.40
CA SER A 73 -7.44 -4.48 8.07
C SER A 73 -7.11 -5.42 9.21
N HIS A 74 -5.83 -5.58 9.53
CA HIS A 74 -5.35 -6.34 10.66
C HIS A 74 -5.54 -5.57 11.97
N ARG A 75 -5.92 -6.31 13.01
CA ARG A 75 -6.13 -5.78 14.37
C ARG A 75 -5.37 -6.63 15.36
N LEU A 76 -4.88 -5.98 16.41
CA LEU A 76 -4.35 -6.65 17.58
C LEU A 76 -5.46 -7.48 18.21
N VAL A 77 -5.19 -8.75 18.42
CA VAL A 77 -6.03 -9.71 19.13
C VAL A 77 -5.19 -10.29 20.25
N ILE A 78 -5.74 -10.25 21.46
CA ILE A 78 -5.16 -10.89 22.63
C ILE A 78 -5.98 -12.14 22.92
N VAL A 79 -5.32 -13.29 22.98
CA VAL A 79 -5.88 -14.57 23.41
C VAL A 79 -5.34 -14.83 24.80
N GLU A 80 -6.23 -14.95 25.77
CA GLU A 80 -5.88 -15.26 27.16
C GLU A 80 -6.72 -16.46 27.62
N GLY A 81 -6.07 -17.42 28.24
CA GLY A 81 -6.75 -18.57 28.83
C GLY A 81 -5.91 -19.28 29.88
N GLU A 82 -6.59 -19.86 30.85
CA GLU A 82 -5.96 -20.63 31.93
C GLU A 82 -5.51 -22.00 31.39
N ILE A 83 -4.27 -22.39 31.64
CA ILE A 83 -3.71 -23.69 31.25
C ILE A 83 -4.37 -24.78 32.10
N ARG A 84 -4.78 -25.88 31.45
CA ARG A 84 -5.46 -27.01 32.10
C ARG A 84 -4.92 -28.33 31.55
N GLY A 85 -5.08 -29.39 32.36
CA GLY A 85 -4.67 -30.75 32.01
C GLY A 85 -5.21 -31.19 30.64
N PRO A 86 -4.40 -31.88 29.81
CA PRO A 86 -3.13 -32.54 30.17
C PRO A 86 -1.90 -31.62 30.27
N ASP A 87 -2.01 -30.33 29.91
CA ASP A 87 -0.86 -29.42 29.93
C ASP A 87 -0.61 -28.82 31.33
N THR A 88 0.66 -28.64 31.66
CA THR A 88 1.14 -27.92 32.85
C THR A 88 1.76 -26.58 32.44
N ALA A 89 2.12 -25.74 33.41
CA ALA A 89 2.83 -24.49 33.13
C ALA A 89 4.17 -24.75 32.41
N GLU A 90 4.88 -25.82 32.79
CA GLU A 90 6.16 -26.19 32.20
C GLU A 90 6.01 -26.68 30.75
N THR A 91 5.02 -27.54 30.46
CA THR A 91 4.78 -28.00 29.08
C THR A 91 4.29 -26.86 28.19
N ALA A 92 3.46 -25.98 28.73
CA ALA A 92 3.03 -24.77 28.04
C ALA A 92 4.21 -23.80 27.78
N GLN A 93 5.19 -23.72 28.67
CA GLN A 93 6.37 -22.86 28.47
C GLN A 93 7.22 -23.36 27.30
N VAL A 94 7.46 -24.68 27.22
CA VAL A 94 8.13 -25.30 26.07
C VAL A 94 7.37 -24.99 24.78
N TRP A 95 6.03 -25.10 24.80
CA TRP A 95 5.19 -24.75 23.66
C TRP A 95 5.32 -23.27 23.26
N VAL A 96 5.37 -22.35 24.24
CA VAL A 96 5.56 -20.92 24.02
C VAL A 96 6.92 -20.65 23.38
N ASP A 97 8.00 -21.25 23.88
CA ASP A 97 9.35 -21.05 23.35
C ASP A 97 9.44 -21.51 21.89
N GLU A 98 8.80 -22.63 21.57
CA GLU A 98 8.72 -23.13 20.20
C GLU A 98 7.86 -22.26 19.29
N LEU A 99 6.70 -21.77 19.77
CA LEU A 99 5.88 -20.82 19.04
C LEU A 99 6.67 -19.54 18.74
N MET A 100 7.36 -19.00 19.74
CA MET A 100 8.15 -17.78 19.61
C MET A 100 9.31 -17.97 18.63
N LYS A 101 10.01 -19.11 18.70
CA LYS A 101 11.05 -19.48 17.74
C LYS A 101 10.51 -19.55 16.31
N SER A 102 9.37 -20.22 16.09
CA SER A 102 8.75 -20.29 14.76
C SER A 102 8.18 -18.95 14.28
N ALA A 103 7.68 -18.11 15.19
CA ALA A 103 7.07 -16.83 14.85
C ALA A 103 8.10 -15.76 14.47
N TYR A 104 9.29 -15.79 15.06
CA TYR A 104 10.34 -14.79 14.86
C TYR A 104 11.48 -15.26 13.93
N GLY A 105 11.74 -16.57 13.84
CA GLY A 105 12.88 -17.08 13.08
C GLY A 105 14.19 -16.49 13.59
N ASP A 106 14.96 -15.85 12.72
CA ASP A 106 16.26 -15.26 13.03
C ASP A 106 16.18 -13.85 13.65
N VAL A 107 14.97 -13.32 13.86
CA VAL A 107 14.78 -11.95 14.35
C VAL A 107 14.62 -11.94 15.87
N SER A 108 15.38 -11.10 16.57
CA SER A 108 15.19 -10.94 18.03
C SER A 108 13.88 -10.19 18.35
N PRO A 109 13.11 -10.66 19.36
CA PRO A 109 11.96 -9.92 19.89
C PRO A 109 12.42 -8.71 20.73
N ARG A 110 11.45 -7.92 21.22
CA ARG A 110 11.67 -6.80 22.18
C ARG A 110 12.54 -5.66 21.63
N ARG A 111 12.27 -5.23 20.40
CA ARG A 111 12.97 -4.11 19.75
C ARG A 111 12.64 -2.76 20.40
N ARG A 112 13.59 -1.84 20.33
CA ARG A 112 13.49 -0.45 20.77
C ARG A 112 13.17 0.45 19.58
N PHE A 113 12.14 1.28 19.71
CA PHE A 113 11.60 2.09 18.63
C PHE A 113 11.66 3.58 18.98
N LYS A 114 12.36 4.36 18.15
CA LYS A 114 12.16 5.81 18.10
C LYS A 114 11.02 6.10 17.14
N VAL A 115 10.06 6.93 17.50
CA VAL A 115 8.87 7.19 16.68
C VAL A 115 8.66 8.68 16.50
N PHE A 116 8.61 9.15 15.25
CA PHE A 116 8.18 10.50 14.93
C PHE A 116 6.76 10.50 14.38
N VAL A 117 5.88 11.27 15.00
CA VAL A 117 4.45 11.29 14.69
C VAL A 117 4.05 12.65 14.16
N ASN A 118 3.60 12.71 12.91
CA ASN A 118 3.04 13.94 12.36
C ASN A 118 1.55 14.07 12.73
N PRO A 119 1.14 15.07 13.53
CA PRO A 119 -0.25 15.23 13.92
C PRO A 119 -1.18 15.53 12.73
N ALA A 120 -0.67 16.19 11.68
CA ALA A 120 -1.43 16.49 10.47
C ALA A 120 -1.61 15.27 9.56
N GLY A 121 -0.90 14.16 9.80
CA GLY A 121 -1.07 12.91 9.06
C GLY A 121 -2.51 12.41 9.11
N GLY A 122 -2.98 11.80 8.03
CA GLY A 122 -4.21 11.00 8.03
C GLY A 122 -5.47 11.84 8.14
N GLN A 123 -5.47 13.01 7.49
CA GLN A 123 -6.51 14.03 7.66
C GLN A 123 -6.61 14.52 9.13
N GLY A 124 -5.45 14.76 9.77
CA GLY A 124 -5.37 15.22 11.16
C GLY A 124 -5.57 14.13 12.22
N LYS A 125 -5.38 12.85 11.88
CA LYS A 125 -5.57 11.70 12.77
C LYS A 125 -4.27 10.97 13.13
N GLY A 126 -3.10 11.50 12.75
CA GLY A 126 -1.80 10.83 12.92
C GLY A 126 -1.53 10.38 14.36
N VAL A 127 -1.71 11.27 15.33
CA VAL A 127 -1.55 10.94 16.77
C VAL A 127 -2.56 9.90 17.22
N HIS A 128 -3.82 10.05 16.84
CA HIS A 128 -4.86 9.08 17.19
C HIS A 128 -4.57 7.68 16.61
N LEU A 129 -4.13 7.64 15.35
CA LEU A 129 -3.74 6.41 14.67
C LEU A 129 -2.56 5.74 15.37
N PHE A 130 -1.53 6.51 15.73
CA PHE A 130 -0.40 6.00 16.51
C PHE A 130 -0.85 5.43 17.86
N GLU A 131 -1.53 6.23 18.69
CA GLU A 131 -1.91 5.86 20.05
C GLU A 131 -2.93 4.71 20.11
N LYS A 132 -3.86 4.63 19.14
CA LYS A 132 -4.94 3.62 19.16
C LYS A 132 -4.66 2.37 18.32
N ARG A 133 -3.68 2.40 17.41
CA ARG A 133 -3.41 1.27 16.51
C ARG A 133 -1.97 0.81 16.59
N VAL A 134 -1.01 1.71 16.42
CA VAL A 134 0.40 1.35 16.21
C VAL A 134 1.07 1.05 17.54
N LYS A 135 1.03 1.99 18.49
CA LYS A 135 1.65 1.86 19.80
C LYS A 135 1.20 0.61 20.57
N PRO A 136 -0.10 0.24 20.62
CA PRO A 136 -0.51 -1.00 21.27
C PRO A 136 0.09 -2.26 20.63
N ILE A 137 0.33 -2.26 19.31
CA ILE A 137 0.95 -3.40 18.60
C ILE A 137 2.43 -3.52 18.97
N LEU A 138 3.16 -2.40 19.00
CA LEU A 138 4.57 -2.37 19.41
C LEU A 138 4.74 -2.85 20.86
N LEU A 139 3.90 -2.34 21.78
CA LEU A 139 3.92 -2.76 23.19
C LEU A 139 3.53 -4.22 23.37
N ALA A 140 2.57 -4.74 22.59
CA ALA A 140 2.17 -6.15 22.64
C ALA A 140 3.26 -7.10 22.14
N ALA A 141 4.23 -6.60 21.36
CA ALA A 141 5.45 -7.32 21.01
C ALA A 141 6.60 -7.12 22.03
N HIS A 142 6.28 -6.57 23.20
CA HIS A 142 7.23 -6.20 24.26
C HIS A 142 8.31 -5.22 23.77
N GLY A 143 7.97 -4.35 22.80
CA GLY A 143 8.88 -3.32 22.31
C GLY A 143 8.91 -2.08 23.20
N GLU A 144 10.09 -1.46 23.30
CA GLU A 144 10.25 -0.16 23.96
C GLU A 144 9.94 0.96 22.97
N VAL A 145 9.15 1.97 23.38
CA VAL A 145 8.65 3.00 22.46
C VAL A 145 8.95 4.39 23.02
N ASP A 146 9.84 5.10 22.34
CA ASP A 146 10.13 6.53 22.55
C ASP A 146 9.51 7.32 21.39
N ALA A 147 8.42 8.03 21.66
CA ALA A 147 7.64 8.71 20.63
C ALA A 147 7.63 10.24 20.83
N VAL A 148 7.86 10.97 19.74
CA VAL A 148 7.83 12.43 19.68
C VAL A 148 6.82 12.87 18.63
N VAL A 149 5.93 13.80 18.99
CA VAL A 149 4.98 14.41 18.07
C VAL A 149 5.62 15.64 17.45
N THR A 150 5.61 15.74 16.11
CA THR A 150 6.19 16.90 15.43
C THR A 150 5.28 18.13 15.53
N THR A 151 5.86 19.33 15.61
CA THR A 151 5.12 20.57 15.89
C THR A 151 5.10 21.54 14.72
N HIS A 152 6.09 21.47 13.83
CA HIS A 152 6.22 22.36 12.68
C HIS A 152 6.95 21.67 11.52
N ALA A 153 6.98 22.32 10.35
CA ALA A 153 7.68 21.80 9.18
C ALA A 153 9.19 21.72 9.45
N LYS A 154 9.85 20.64 9.01
CA LYS A 154 11.27 20.35 9.25
C LYS A 154 11.64 19.98 10.68
N HIS A 155 10.68 19.93 11.61
CA HIS A 155 10.96 19.47 12.98
C HIS A 155 11.48 18.03 13.00
N ALA A 156 11.08 17.15 12.08
CA ALA A 156 11.65 15.80 12.04
C ALA A 156 13.09 15.77 11.52
N THR A 157 13.49 16.75 10.70
CA THR A 157 14.89 16.95 10.31
C THR A 157 15.73 17.33 11.51
N GLU A 158 15.26 18.28 12.34
CA GLU A 158 15.92 18.68 13.59
C GLU A 158 16.04 17.50 14.56
N LEU A 159 14.92 16.82 14.84
CA LEU A 159 14.89 15.65 15.73
C LEU A 159 15.82 14.53 15.24
N ALA A 160 15.84 14.22 13.95
CA ALA A 160 16.71 13.18 13.39
C ALA A 160 18.20 13.58 13.45
N ARG A 161 18.51 14.88 13.32
CA ARG A 161 19.87 15.40 13.46
C ARG A 161 20.39 15.28 14.89
N GLU A 162 19.52 15.42 15.88
CA GLU A 162 19.90 15.53 17.29
C GLU A 162 19.70 14.26 18.11
N CYS A 163 18.79 13.35 17.71
CA CYS A 163 18.43 12.21 18.55
C CYS A 163 19.60 11.24 18.79
N GLU A 164 19.63 10.62 19.98
CA GLU A 164 20.50 9.49 20.25
C GLU A 164 20.11 8.27 19.39
N LEU A 165 21.10 7.57 18.86
CA LEU A 165 20.91 6.45 17.93
C LEU A 165 20.77 5.08 18.64
N ASN A 166 20.44 5.07 19.94
CA ASN A 166 20.35 3.86 20.76
C ASN A 166 18.98 3.17 20.64
N PHE A 167 18.59 2.81 19.43
CA PHE A 167 17.34 2.11 19.13
C PHE A 167 17.51 1.17 17.93
N ASP A 168 16.57 0.25 17.73
CA ASP A 168 16.66 -0.77 16.68
C ASP A 168 16.02 -0.33 15.35
N ALA A 169 15.01 0.56 15.41
CA ALA A 169 14.38 1.15 14.23
C ALA A 169 13.74 2.53 14.53
N LEU A 170 13.74 3.42 13.54
CA LEU A 170 13.03 4.69 13.56
C LEU A 170 11.73 4.59 12.76
N LEU A 171 10.59 4.79 13.40
CA LEU A 171 9.27 4.75 12.77
C LEU A 171 8.79 6.17 12.44
N THR A 172 8.25 6.34 11.24
CA THR A 172 7.61 7.60 10.83
C THR A 172 6.10 7.38 10.67
N VAL A 173 5.28 8.09 11.45
CA VAL A 173 3.81 8.03 11.36
C VAL A 173 3.31 9.24 10.58
N SER A 174 3.34 9.14 9.25
CA SER A 174 2.97 10.21 8.31
C SER A 174 2.85 9.62 6.89
N GLY A 175 2.97 10.45 5.86
CA GLY A 175 3.35 10.03 4.50
C GLY A 175 4.85 10.13 4.26
N ASP A 176 5.23 9.97 3.00
CA ASP A 176 6.63 9.89 2.53
C ASP A 176 7.47 11.13 2.89
N GLY A 177 6.85 12.31 3.01
CA GLY A 177 7.55 13.55 3.39
C GLY A 177 8.22 13.51 4.77
N LEU A 178 7.69 12.73 5.73
CA LEU A 178 8.35 12.62 7.05
C LEU A 178 9.59 11.73 6.98
N VAL A 179 9.60 10.72 6.09
CA VAL A 179 10.80 9.92 5.80
C VAL A 179 11.86 10.81 5.15
N PHE A 180 11.45 11.67 4.21
CA PHE A 180 12.34 12.66 3.59
C PHE A 180 13.00 13.59 4.62
N GLU A 181 12.22 14.13 5.58
CA GLU A 181 12.75 14.96 6.64
C GLU A 181 13.77 14.22 7.53
N VAL A 182 13.47 12.96 7.90
CA VAL A 182 14.36 12.11 8.70
C VAL A 182 15.68 11.85 7.99
N LEU A 183 15.65 11.43 6.71
CA LEU A 183 16.86 11.11 5.96
C LEU A 183 17.77 12.33 5.76
N ASN A 184 17.19 13.51 5.54
CA ASN A 184 17.97 14.75 5.48
C ASN A 184 18.48 15.19 6.86
N GLY A 185 17.76 14.88 7.94
CA GLY A 185 18.28 15.07 9.30
C GLY A 185 19.47 14.17 9.61
N PHE A 186 19.40 12.89 9.21
CA PHE A 186 20.51 11.93 9.29
C PHE A 186 21.73 12.39 8.50
N ARG A 187 21.52 12.93 7.28
CA ARG A 187 22.58 13.50 6.43
C ARG A 187 23.40 14.57 7.13
N ASP A 188 22.72 15.44 7.88
CA ASP A 188 23.33 16.60 8.52
C ASP A 188 24.03 16.27 9.85
N ARG A 189 24.10 14.99 10.22
CA ARG A 189 24.77 14.55 11.45
C ARG A 189 26.28 14.41 11.27
N PRO A 190 27.09 14.66 12.32
CA PRO A 190 28.51 14.35 12.30
C PRO A 190 28.78 12.84 12.22
N ASP A 191 27.88 12.00 12.74
CA ASP A 191 27.96 10.54 12.73
C ASP A 191 26.99 9.90 11.71
N ALA A 192 26.70 10.60 10.62
CA ALA A 192 25.72 10.20 9.61
C ALA A 192 25.81 8.74 9.13
N PRO A 193 26.98 8.13 8.87
CA PRO A 193 27.06 6.71 8.49
C PRO A 193 26.39 5.77 9.51
N LYS A 194 26.47 6.08 10.81
CA LYS A 194 25.78 5.30 11.86
C LYS A 194 24.27 5.48 11.79
N ALA A 195 23.81 6.70 11.50
CA ALA A 195 22.38 7.00 11.35
C ALA A 195 21.77 6.30 10.13
N PHE A 196 22.45 6.31 8.98
CA PHE A 196 21.98 5.60 7.78
C PHE A 196 22.02 4.07 7.89
N ALA A 197 22.77 3.53 8.85
CA ALA A 197 22.73 2.09 9.16
C ALA A 197 21.45 1.68 9.93
N LEU A 198 20.68 2.64 10.46
CA LEU A 198 19.43 2.39 11.17
C LEU A 198 18.27 2.19 10.20
N PRO A 199 17.42 1.16 10.42
CA PRO A 199 16.20 0.99 9.66
C PRO A 199 15.21 2.15 9.89
N VAL A 200 14.75 2.74 8.79
CA VAL A 200 13.60 3.67 8.81
C VAL A 200 12.36 2.92 8.35
N CYS A 201 11.33 2.87 9.20
CA CYS A 201 10.11 2.11 8.97
C CYS A 201 8.91 3.05 8.80
N PRO A 202 8.34 3.20 7.59
CA PRO A 202 7.16 4.03 7.39
C PRO A 202 5.91 3.35 7.95
N ILE A 203 5.12 4.11 8.71
CA ILE A 203 3.76 3.76 9.10
C ILE A 203 2.80 4.62 8.26
N PRO A 204 1.98 4.00 7.39
CA PRO A 204 1.19 4.72 6.39
C PRO A 204 0.06 5.51 7.05
N ALA A 205 0.34 6.78 7.36
CA ALA A 205 -0.63 7.74 7.85
C ALA A 205 -0.85 8.88 6.86
N GLY A 206 -0.14 8.96 5.74
CA GLY A 206 -0.35 9.96 4.69
C GLY A 206 -1.42 9.59 3.67
N SER A 207 -1.60 10.42 2.65
CA SER A 207 -2.45 10.13 1.49
C SER A 207 -1.75 9.25 0.44
N GLY A 208 -0.45 9.48 0.19
CA GLY A 208 0.34 8.77 -0.82
C GLY A 208 0.91 7.43 -0.33
N ASN A 209 1.75 7.46 0.70
CA ASN A 209 2.39 6.30 1.34
C ASN A 209 3.11 5.36 0.35
N ALA A 210 3.73 5.94 -0.67
CA ALA A 210 4.33 5.19 -1.77
C ALA A 210 5.40 4.21 -1.28
N LEU A 211 6.23 4.64 -0.33
CA LEU A 211 7.24 3.77 0.29
C LEU A 211 6.61 2.55 0.98
N SER A 212 5.54 2.77 1.75
CA SER A 212 4.84 1.67 2.44
C SER A 212 4.21 0.68 1.47
N ILE A 213 3.71 1.15 0.33
CA ILE A 213 3.15 0.30 -0.73
C ILE A 213 4.24 -0.48 -1.44
N SER A 214 5.36 0.16 -1.76
CA SER A 214 6.51 -0.50 -2.37
C SER A 214 7.10 -1.58 -1.47
N LEU A 215 7.10 -1.38 -0.14
CA LEU A 215 7.61 -2.34 0.84
C LEU A 215 6.62 -3.49 1.15
N LEU A 216 5.34 -3.19 1.31
CA LEU A 216 4.33 -4.14 1.83
C LEU A 216 3.32 -4.61 0.78
N GLY A 217 3.50 -4.16 -0.47
CA GLY A 217 2.64 -4.50 -1.60
C GLY A 217 1.34 -3.70 -1.65
N PRO A 218 0.75 -3.54 -2.84
CA PRO A 218 -0.58 -2.93 -3.01
C PRO A 218 -1.67 -3.83 -2.39
N LYS A 219 -2.88 -3.28 -2.24
CA LYS A 219 -4.04 -4.06 -1.78
C LYS A 219 -4.28 -5.25 -2.70
N ALA A 220 -4.62 -6.40 -2.10
CA ALA A 220 -4.92 -7.64 -2.80
C ALA A 220 -5.95 -7.48 -3.94
N SER A 221 -6.95 -6.62 -3.74
CA SER A 221 -8.02 -6.33 -4.70
C SER A 221 -7.57 -5.52 -5.91
N SER A 222 -6.49 -4.76 -5.81
CA SER A 222 -5.97 -3.91 -6.91
C SER A 222 -5.05 -4.66 -7.86
N LEU A 223 -4.59 -5.86 -7.47
CA LEU A 223 -3.57 -6.62 -8.18
C LEU A 223 -4.14 -7.65 -9.17
N HIS A 224 -5.45 -7.93 -9.13
CA HIS A 224 -6.08 -8.81 -10.12
C HIS A 224 -6.14 -8.20 -11.53
N THR A 225 -5.78 -6.91 -11.68
CA THR A 225 -5.86 -6.17 -12.95
C THR A 225 -4.52 -6.02 -13.66
N LEU A 226 -3.37 -6.31 -13.02
CA LEU A 226 -2.05 -6.03 -13.59
C LEU A 226 -1.07 -7.14 -13.26
N THR A 227 -1.11 -8.25 -13.99
CA THR A 227 0.05 -9.00 -14.55
C THR A 227 -0.29 -10.47 -14.84
N THR A 228 0.09 -10.86 -16.05
CA THR A 228 0.33 -12.23 -16.52
C THR A 228 1.06 -13.03 -15.44
N GLY A 229 0.54 -14.21 -15.10
CA GLY A 229 0.92 -14.95 -13.89
C GLY A 229 2.43 -15.07 -13.66
N GLN A 230 2.91 -14.44 -12.59
CA GLN A 230 4.09 -14.89 -11.86
C GLN A 230 4.03 -14.37 -10.42
N LEU A 231 4.01 -15.34 -9.51
CA LEU A 231 4.32 -15.32 -8.09
C LEU A 231 4.82 -13.97 -7.53
N LEU A 232 3.97 -13.30 -6.75
CA LEU A 232 4.39 -12.20 -5.89
C LEU A 232 5.34 -12.76 -4.83
N ILE A 233 6.51 -12.13 -4.71
CA ILE A 233 7.39 -12.27 -3.57
C ILE A 233 6.55 -12.03 -2.32
N CYS A 234 6.41 -13.07 -1.49
CA CYS A 234 5.79 -13.15 -0.17
C CYS A 234 4.49 -12.36 0.05
N GLY A 235 3.39 -13.05 0.37
CA GLY A 235 2.01 -12.56 0.48
C GLY A 235 1.70 -11.39 1.43
N TRP A 236 2.37 -10.26 1.25
CA TRP A 236 2.07 -8.96 1.82
C TRP A 236 1.28 -8.20 0.76
N GLN A 237 0.00 -8.03 1.05
CA GLN A 237 -0.93 -7.27 0.24
C GLN A 237 -1.71 -6.45 1.25
N ASP A 238 -1.32 -5.19 1.51
CA ASP A 238 -2.08 -4.19 2.27
C ASP A 238 -1.14 -3.02 2.70
N GLY A 239 -0.45 -2.34 1.76
CA GLY A 239 0.48 -1.24 2.06
C GLY A 239 -0.08 0.00 2.79
N PHE A 240 -1.38 0.02 3.09
CA PHE A 240 -2.05 1.01 3.95
C PHE A 240 -2.42 0.46 5.34
N ASP A 241 -2.19 -0.83 5.60
CA ASP A 241 -2.49 -1.44 6.87
C ASP A 241 -1.38 -1.16 7.87
N VAL A 242 -1.63 -0.15 8.69
CA VAL A 242 -0.73 0.26 9.78
C VAL A 242 -0.35 -0.88 10.72
N ALA A 243 -1.16 -1.93 10.86
CA ALA A 243 -0.82 -3.06 11.70
C ALA A 243 0.25 -3.95 11.04
N LEU A 244 0.19 -4.13 9.72
CA LEU A 244 1.26 -4.82 8.98
C LEU A 244 2.53 -3.97 8.90
N ALA A 245 2.39 -2.64 8.77
CA ALA A 245 3.54 -1.75 8.83
C ALA A 245 4.24 -1.80 10.22
N ALA A 246 3.46 -1.83 11.30
CA ALA A 246 4.00 -2.05 12.65
C ALA A 246 4.64 -3.44 12.79
N LEU A 247 4.02 -4.50 12.22
CA LEU A 247 4.60 -5.83 12.20
C LEU A 247 5.93 -5.86 11.44
N ASN A 248 6.03 -5.14 10.33
CA ASN A 248 7.28 -4.99 9.58
C ASN A 248 8.36 -4.26 10.39
N ALA A 249 8.02 -3.29 11.23
CA ALA A 249 8.98 -2.69 12.14
C ALA A 249 9.47 -3.70 13.21
N ILE A 250 8.57 -4.54 13.73
CA ILE A 250 8.88 -5.54 14.76
C ILE A 250 9.73 -6.69 14.21
N LYS A 251 9.36 -7.22 13.04
CA LYS A 251 9.92 -8.48 12.50
C LYS A 251 10.62 -8.34 11.16
N GLY A 252 10.59 -7.16 10.55
CA GLY A 252 11.26 -6.91 9.28
C GLY A 252 12.76 -7.11 9.41
N GLN A 253 13.34 -7.64 8.34
CA GLN A 253 14.79 -7.71 8.17
C GLN A 253 15.29 -6.40 7.57
N ARG A 254 16.55 -6.07 7.84
CA ARG A 254 17.18 -4.89 7.23
C ARG A 254 17.29 -5.13 5.72
N MET A 255 16.83 -4.16 4.95
CA MET A 255 16.92 -4.16 3.49
C MET A 255 17.85 -3.00 3.10
N PRO A 256 18.98 -3.25 2.43
CA PRO A 256 19.75 -2.19 1.80
C PRO A 256 18.85 -1.37 0.88
N TYR A 257 19.04 -0.05 0.88
CA TYR A 257 18.21 0.84 0.10
C TYR A 257 19.03 1.99 -0.48
N ASP A 258 18.93 2.19 -1.78
CA ASP A 258 19.64 3.24 -2.49
C ASP A 258 19.00 4.60 -2.27
N LEU A 259 19.85 5.60 -2.12
CA LEU A 259 19.47 6.98 -1.92
C LEU A 259 20.09 7.85 -3.02
N CYS A 260 19.29 8.77 -3.55
CA CYS A 260 19.73 9.72 -4.56
C CYS A 260 20.26 10.98 -3.87
N SER A 261 21.52 11.33 -4.18
CA SER A 261 22.03 12.67 -3.86
C SER A 261 21.59 13.65 -4.94
N PHE A 262 21.00 14.77 -4.54
CA PHE A 262 20.51 15.81 -5.44
C PHE A 262 21.15 17.14 -5.06
N THR A 263 21.83 17.79 -6.01
CA THR A 263 22.42 19.13 -5.80
C THR A 263 21.76 20.15 -6.69
N GLN A 264 21.29 21.22 -6.07
CA GLN A 264 20.71 22.38 -6.75
C GLN A 264 21.22 23.64 -6.07
N ASP A 265 21.67 24.62 -6.87
CA ASP A 265 22.16 25.92 -6.38
C ASP A 265 23.22 25.76 -5.26
N GLY A 266 24.13 24.79 -5.44
CA GLY A 266 25.19 24.47 -4.47
C GLY A 266 24.72 23.74 -3.20
N LYS A 267 23.43 23.45 -3.05
CA LYS A 267 22.87 22.72 -1.90
C LYS A 267 22.59 21.28 -2.27
N THR A 268 23.23 20.36 -1.56
CA THR A 268 23.00 18.92 -1.69
C THR A 268 21.95 18.44 -0.68
N SER A 269 21.00 17.64 -1.15
CA SER A 269 19.97 16.97 -0.35
C SER A 269 19.88 15.49 -0.72
N ILE A 270 19.22 14.70 0.13
CA ILE A 270 18.94 13.29 -0.15
C ILE A 270 17.48 13.14 -0.57
N SER A 271 17.27 12.43 -1.67
CA SER A 271 15.96 11.95 -2.11
C SER A 271 15.94 10.43 -2.13
N PHE A 272 14.79 9.84 -1.81
CA PHE A 272 14.65 8.40 -1.63
C PHE A 272 13.48 7.80 -2.42
N LEU A 273 12.61 8.58 -3.05
CA LEU A 273 11.39 8.05 -3.67
C LEU A 273 11.33 8.40 -5.15
N SER A 274 11.19 9.69 -5.45
CA SER A 274 11.13 10.19 -6.81
C SER A 274 11.66 11.61 -6.93
N GLN A 275 12.06 11.98 -8.14
CA GLN A 275 12.35 13.35 -8.52
C GLN A 275 11.58 13.67 -9.82
N ALA A 276 10.97 14.85 -9.87
CA ALA A 276 10.10 15.27 -10.97
C ALA A 276 10.52 16.64 -11.48
N ILE A 277 10.57 16.78 -12.81
CA ILE A 277 10.88 18.05 -13.49
C ILE A 277 9.94 18.21 -14.70
N GLY A 278 9.52 19.44 -14.98
CA GLY A 278 8.57 19.75 -16.05
C GLY A 278 7.14 19.37 -15.65
N LEU A 279 6.37 18.84 -16.59
CA LEU A 279 4.94 18.56 -16.40
C LEU A 279 4.66 17.82 -15.08
N MET A 280 5.43 16.79 -14.72
CA MET A 280 5.19 16.01 -13.50
C MET A 280 5.30 16.86 -12.22
N ALA A 281 6.26 17.78 -12.15
CA ALA A 281 6.37 18.73 -11.04
C ALA A 281 5.22 19.75 -11.03
N ASP A 282 4.81 20.21 -12.22
CA ASP A 282 3.66 21.11 -12.38
C ASP A 282 2.34 20.45 -11.93
N LEU A 283 2.23 19.12 -11.98
CA LEU A 283 1.06 18.41 -11.43
C LEU A 283 1.01 18.54 -9.92
N ASP A 284 2.14 18.32 -9.26
CA ASP A 284 2.21 18.34 -7.81
C ASP A 284 1.92 19.73 -7.26
N LEU A 285 2.53 20.76 -7.87
CA LEU A 285 2.40 22.16 -7.47
C LEU A 285 1.09 22.79 -7.97
N GLY A 286 0.76 22.61 -9.24
CA GLY A 286 -0.36 23.25 -9.92
C GLY A 286 -1.74 22.70 -9.50
N THR A 287 -1.78 21.58 -8.78
CA THR A 287 -3.02 20.98 -8.27
C THR A 287 -3.19 21.11 -6.75
N GLU A 288 -2.33 21.86 -6.07
CA GLU A 288 -2.41 22.03 -4.61
C GLU A 288 -3.74 22.66 -4.14
N ASN A 289 -4.24 23.65 -4.90
CA ASN A 289 -5.55 24.26 -4.65
C ASN A 289 -6.73 23.28 -4.87
N MET A 290 -6.49 22.13 -5.50
CA MET A 290 -7.48 21.07 -5.77
C MET A 290 -7.34 19.89 -4.81
N ARG A 291 -6.68 20.04 -3.65
CA ARG A 291 -6.57 18.97 -2.62
C ARG A 291 -7.92 18.39 -2.18
N TRP A 292 -9.01 19.15 -2.32
CA TRP A 292 -10.37 18.67 -2.05
C TRP A 292 -10.79 17.49 -2.94
N MET A 293 -10.19 17.32 -4.13
CA MET A 293 -10.46 16.21 -5.05
C MET A 293 -9.71 14.90 -4.69
N GLY A 294 -8.87 14.91 -3.65
CA GLY A 294 -8.02 13.76 -3.34
C GLY A 294 -7.09 13.40 -4.50
N ASP A 295 -6.90 12.11 -4.78
CA ASP A 295 -5.95 11.62 -5.78
C ASP A 295 -6.36 11.96 -7.23
N ALA A 296 -7.65 12.23 -7.48
CA ALA A 296 -8.16 12.59 -8.81
C ALA A 296 -7.58 13.92 -9.33
N ARG A 297 -7.09 14.80 -8.44
CA ARG A 297 -6.46 16.07 -8.82
C ARG A 297 -5.23 15.88 -9.71
N PHE A 298 -4.47 14.80 -9.50
CA PHE A 298 -3.27 14.52 -10.26
C PHE A 298 -3.61 14.12 -11.70
N ILE A 299 -4.66 13.33 -11.89
CA ILE A 299 -5.16 12.95 -13.22
C ILE A 299 -5.66 14.19 -13.97
N ALA A 300 -6.44 15.04 -13.31
CA ALA A 300 -6.94 16.28 -13.91
C ALA A 300 -5.80 17.24 -14.29
N GLY A 301 -4.80 17.38 -13.41
CA GLY A 301 -3.58 18.13 -13.71
C GLY A 301 -2.84 17.57 -14.92
N PHE A 302 -2.67 16.24 -14.97
CA PHE A 302 -1.96 15.56 -16.05
C PHE A 302 -2.64 15.81 -17.39
N LEU A 303 -3.96 15.59 -17.46
CA LEU A 303 -4.73 15.84 -18.69
C LEU A 303 -4.63 17.30 -19.13
N ARG A 304 -4.70 18.25 -18.19
CA ARG A 304 -4.55 19.68 -18.50
C ARG A 304 -3.17 20.00 -19.05
N GLY A 305 -2.12 19.48 -18.43
CA GLY A 305 -0.76 19.78 -18.84
C GLY A 305 -0.35 19.08 -20.13
N VAL A 306 -0.83 17.86 -20.38
CA VAL A 306 -0.73 17.20 -21.69
C VAL A 306 -1.44 18.00 -22.77
N ALA A 307 -2.65 18.52 -22.49
CA ALA A 307 -3.36 19.36 -23.44
C ALA A 307 -2.65 20.69 -23.73
N ALA A 308 -1.95 21.25 -22.73
CA ALA A 308 -1.12 22.45 -22.91
C ALA A 308 0.18 22.17 -23.68
N ASN A 309 0.66 20.91 -23.66
CA ASN A 309 1.84 20.41 -24.37
C ASN A 309 3.07 21.33 -24.28
N LYS A 310 3.30 21.94 -23.11
CA LYS A 310 4.34 22.95 -22.92
C LYS A 310 5.68 22.27 -22.69
N ALA A 311 6.66 22.54 -23.55
CA ALA A 311 8.02 22.07 -23.35
C ALA A 311 8.62 22.65 -22.06
N CYS A 312 9.37 21.82 -21.33
CA CYS A 312 10.19 22.22 -20.21
C CYS A 312 11.58 22.64 -20.73
N GLY A 313 11.95 23.90 -20.50
CA GLY A 313 13.25 24.42 -20.92
C GLY A 313 14.38 23.85 -20.06
N MET A 314 15.01 22.77 -20.53
CA MET A 314 16.13 22.12 -19.87
C MET A 314 17.12 21.53 -20.88
N THR A 315 18.38 21.41 -20.47
CA THR A 315 19.34 20.48 -21.09
C THR A 315 19.49 19.27 -20.19
N LEU A 316 19.24 18.09 -20.74
CA LEU A 316 19.22 16.83 -20.00
C LEU A 316 20.39 15.94 -20.45
N SER A 317 21.33 15.69 -19.54
CA SER A 317 22.45 14.76 -19.76
C SER A 317 22.40 13.63 -18.74
N ILE A 318 22.60 12.41 -19.23
CA ILE A 318 22.37 11.20 -18.46
C ILE A 318 23.50 10.20 -18.69
N ARG A 319 24.06 9.64 -17.60
CA ARG A 319 24.96 8.50 -17.68
C ARG A 319 24.19 7.19 -17.63
N VAL A 320 24.12 6.50 -18.77
CA VAL A 320 23.20 5.37 -18.93
C VAL A 320 23.85 4.04 -18.60
N ALA A 321 23.30 3.34 -17.60
CA ALA A 321 23.74 2.00 -17.22
C ALA A 321 23.06 0.92 -18.06
N ASN A 322 21.73 1.03 -18.22
CA ASN A 322 20.97 0.08 -19.02
C ASN A 322 19.78 0.77 -19.74
N ARG A 323 19.59 0.41 -21.02
CA ARG A 323 18.43 0.81 -21.84
C ARG A 323 17.57 -0.37 -22.27
N ASP A 324 18.08 -1.59 -22.10
CA ASP A 324 17.43 -2.80 -22.54
C ASP A 324 16.40 -3.24 -21.50
N LYS A 325 15.13 -3.04 -21.86
CA LYS A 325 13.99 -3.39 -21.01
C LYS A 325 13.97 -4.89 -20.68
N ALA A 326 14.45 -5.76 -21.56
CA ALA A 326 14.48 -7.20 -21.29
C ALA A 326 15.52 -7.52 -20.20
N GLN A 327 16.68 -6.86 -20.24
CA GLN A 327 17.71 -7.01 -19.20
C GLN A 327 17.23 -6.47 -17.85
N MET A 328 16.54 -5.34 -17.83
CA MET A 328 15.94 -4.79 -16.60
C MET A 328 14.93 -5.77 -15.98
N VAL A 329 14.07 -6.39 -16.80
CA VAL A 329 13.10 -7.39 -16.35
C VAL A 329 13.80 -8.66 -15.84
N GLU A 330 14.87 -9.09 -16.51
CA GLU A 330 15.66 -10.25 -16.09
C GLU A 330 16.38 -9.98 -14.75
N ALA A 331 17.00 -8.81 -14.58
CA ALA A 331 17.60 -8.40 -13.31
C ALA A 331 16.56 -8.38 -12.18
N LEU A 332 15.35 -7.88 -12.46
CA LEU A 332 14.24 -7.97 -11.53
C LEU A 332 13.94 -9.44 -11.17
N HIS A 333 13.76 -10.32 -12.15
CA HIS A 333 13.48 -11.73 -11.89
C HIS A 333 14.55 -12.42 -11.05
N GLN A 334 15.83 -12.10 -11.30
CA GLN A 334 16.96 -12.62 -10.53
C GLN A 334 16.93 -12.12 -9.07
N PHE A 335 16.69 -10.83 -8.86
CA PHE A 335 16.48 -10.27 -7.53
C PHE A 335 15.31 -10.95 -6.80
N LYS A 336 14.19 -11.20 -7.50
CA LYS A 336 13.03 -11.89 -6.91
C LYS A 336 13.33 -13.33 -6.51
N ALA A 337 14.14 -14.03 -7.31
CA ALA A 337 14.53 -15.40 -7.03
C ALA A 337 15.50 -15.50 -5.84
N ASN A 338 16.37 -14.50 -5.65
CA ASN A 338 17.32 -14.46 -4.54
C ASN A 338 17.50 -13.04 -3.95
N PRO A 339 16.56 -12.59 -3.08
CA PRO A 339 16.62 -11.25 -2.49
C PRO A 339 17.83 -11.03 -1.56
N LYS A 340 18.42 -12.12 -1.04
CA LYS A 340 19.59 -12.08 -0.14
C LYS A 340 20.91 -11.81 -0.87
N ALA A 341 20.92 -11.82 -2.20
CA ALA A 341 22.12 -11.49 -2.98
C ALA A 341 22.42 -9.99 -3.01
N ALA A 342 21.56 -9.14 -2.44
CA ALA A 342 21.84 -7.72 -2.27
C ALA A 342 23.18 -7.55 -1.52
N THR A 343 24.15 -6.96 -2.21
CA THR A 343 25.51 -6.83 -1.72
C THR A 343 25.50 -5.92 -0.49
N ALA A 344 26.25 -6.27 0.56
CA ALA A 344 26.41 -5.35 1.68
C ALA A 344 26.92 -4.00 1.15
N PRO A 345 26.39 -2.86 1.63
CA PRO A 345 26.84 -1.57 1.14
C PRO A 345 28.35 -1.44 1.35
N PRO A 346 29.09 -0.89 0.37
CA PRO A 346 30.53 -0.69 0.51
C PRO A 346 30.82 0.17 1.75
N ALA A 347 31.95 -0.10 2.40
CA ALA A 347 32.38 0.70 3.54
C ALA A 347 32.52 2.18 3.12
N ILE A 348 31.86 3.08 3.85
CA ILE A 348 31.95 4.51 3.59
C ILE A 348 33.21 5.04 4.28
N GLU A 349 34.30 5.15 3.51
CA GLU A 349 35.57 5.70 3.99
C GLU A 349 35.50 7.23 4.19
N ASN A 350 34.78 7.93 3.30
CA ASN A 350 34.59 9.37 3.37
C ASN A 350 33.11 9.71 3.13
N TRP A 351 32.44 10.18 4.18
CA TRP A 351 31.02 10.52 4.15
C TRP A 351 30.71 11.67 3.18
N GLU A 352 31.51 12.75 3.21
CA GLU A 352 31.30 13.92 2.35
C GLU A 352 31.38 13.56 0.87
N LYS A 353 32.36 12.72 0.50
CA LYS A 353 32.49 12.20 -0.86
C LYS A 353 31.35 11.24 -1.23
N ALA A 354 30.83 10.47 -0.28
CA ALA A 354 29.73 9.54 -0.52
C ALA A 354 28.40 10.25 -0.78
N ILE A 355 28.15 11.38 -0.12
CA ILE A 355 26.92 12.17 -0.33
C ILE A 355 27.03 13.21 -1.43
N ALA A 356 28.22 13.63 -1.83
CA ALA A 356 28.37 14.50 -2.99
C ALA A 356 27.84 13.76 -4.24
N PRO A 357 27.16 14.45 -5.18
CA PRO A 357 26.77 13.80 -6.42
C PRO A 357 28.02 13.28 -7.11
N ARG A 358 28.06 11.97 -7.31
CA ARG A 358 29.26 11.22 -7.72
C ARG A 358 29.93 11.76 -8.98
N TYR A 359 29.14 12.40 -9.85
CA TYR A 359 29.56 12.85 -11.17
C TYR A 359 29.45 14.36 -11.36
N ALA A 360 29.36 15.14 -10.27
CA ALA A 360 29.21 16.59 -10.33
C ALA A 360 30.36 17.32 -11.06
N GLN A 361 31.53 16.68 -11.16
CA GLN A 361 32.72 17.22 -11.82
C GLN A 361 33.02 16.55 -13.18
N ASP A 362 32.18 15.61 -13.63
CA ASP A 362 32.39 14.93 -14.90
C ASP A 362 32.13 15.89 -16.07
N ASP A 363 32.91 15.73 -17.14
CA ASP A 363 32.60 16.37 -18.42
C ASP A 363 31.42 15.63 -19.06
N VAL A 364 30.25 16.28 -19.05
CA VAL A 364 29.00 15.78 -19.63
C VAL A 364 29.07 15.59 -21.16
N ASN A 365 30.12 16.08 -21.81
CA ASN A 365 30.36 15.89 -23.24
C ASN A 365 31.20 14.64 -23.55
N SER A 366 31.66 13.92 -22.54
CA SER A 366 32.38 12.65 -22.74
C SER A 366 31.45 11.55 -23.28
N SER A 367 32.03 10.53 -23.92
CA SER A 367 31.28 9.47 -24.61
C SER A 367 30.35 8.63 -23.72
N ASP A 368 30.57 8.66 -22.41
CA ASP A 368 29.78 7.93 -21.41
C ASP A 368 28.44 8.59 -21.09
N TRP A 369 28.27 9.85 -21.50
CA TRP A 369 27.07 10.64 -21.28
C TRP A 369 26.21 10.67 -22.53
N PHE A 370 24.91 10.59 -22.31
CA PHE A 370 23.90 10.79 -23.31
C PHE A 370 23.15 12.07 -23.04
N THR A 371 23.23 13.01 -23.97
CA THR A 371 22.43 14.23 -23.92
C THR A 371 21.18 14.06 -24.75
N PHE A 372 20.02 14.28 -24.13
CA PHE A 372 18.73 14.23 -24.80
C PHE A 372 18.58 15.47 -25.67
N ASP A 373 18.39 15.26 -26.98
CA ASP A 373 18.45 16.29 -28.02
C ASP A 373 17.07 16.83 -28.43
N LYS A 374 16.00 16.27 -27.86
CA LYS A 374 14.62 16.64 -28.19
C LYS A 374 13.95 17.46 -27.09
N PRO A 375 12.92 18.26 -27.41
CA PRO A 375 12.16 18.99 -26.39
C PRO A 375 11.54 18.03 -25.37
N VAL A 376 11.80 18.28 -24.09
CA VAL A 376 11.33 17.44 -22.99
C VAL A 376 10.04 18.02 -22.42
N LEU A 377 9.00 17.20 -22.27
CA LEU A 377 7.77 17.54 -21.55
C LEU A 377 7.96 17.34 -20.04
N TYR A 378 8.52 16.20 -19.64
CA TYR A 378 8.92 15.95 -18.26
C TYR A 378 10.05 14.92 -18.15
N VAL A 379 10.77 15.01 -17.03
CA VAL A 379 11.66 13.97 -16.53
C VAL A 379 11.09 13.50 -15.20
N TYR A 380 11.00 12.19 -15.04
CA TYR A 380 10.55 11.58 -13.81
C TYR A 380 11.43 10.41 -13.42
N SER A 381 12.02 10.46 -12.24
CA SER A 381 12.94 9.46 -11.75
C SER A 381 12.47 8.88 -10.42
N GLY A 382 12.89 7.67 -10.09
CA GLY A 382 12.59 7.04 -8.81
C GLY A 382 13.37 5.76 -8.58
N THR A 383 13.47 5.40 -7.30
CA THR A 383 14.22 4.24 -6.80
C THR A 383 13.29 3.12 -6.31
N MET A 384 11.99 3.25 -6.55
CA MET A 384 10.98 2.23 -6.23
C MET A 384 9.88 2.16 -7.26
N SER A 385 9.19 1.03 -7.29
CA SER A 385 8.15 0.79 -8.29
C SER A 385 6.94 1.70 -8.15
N PHE A 386 6.43 1.89 -6.94
CA PHE A 386 5.29 2.78 -6.68
C PHE A 386 5.78 4.14 -6.19
N VAL A 387 5.26 5.18 -6.81
CA VAL A 387 5.50 6.59 -6.45
C VAL A 387 4.27 7.27 -5.86
N SER A 388 3.11 6.62 -6.00
CA SER A 388 1.87 6.99 -5.35
C SER A 388 1.00 5.75 -5.19
N ARG A 389 -0.19 5.93 -4.60
CA ARG A 389 -1.13 4.84 -4.32
C ARG A 389 -1.44 3.96 -5.52
N ASP A 390 -1.68 4.59 -6.67
CA ASP A 390 -2.19 3.94 -7.87
C ASP A 390 -1.24 4.10 -9.07
N LEU A 391 -0.01 4.58 -8.85
CA LEU A 391 0.98 4.81 -9.90
C LEU A 391 2.25 4.00 -9.65
N MET A 392 2.36 2.90 -10.39
CA MET A 392 3.59 2.11 -10.52
C MET A 392 4.42 2.67 -11.68
N ALA A 393 5.16 3.76 -11.43
CA ALA A 393 5.94 4.44 -12.46
C ALA A 393 7.20 3.66 -12.87
N PHE A 394 7.78 2.83 -12.00
CA PHE A 394 9.07 2.17 -12.24
C PHE A 394 9.01 0.65 -11.98
N PRO A 395 8.30 -0.13 -12.82
CA PRO A 395 7.99 -1.54 -12.53
C PRO A 395 9.22 -2.46 -12.41
N ALA A 396 10.37 -2.04 -12.92
CA ALA A 396 11.63 -2.79 -12.85
C ALA A 396 12.62 -2.25 -11.80
N ALA A 397 12.26 -1.21 -11.05
CA ALA A 397 13.15 -0.62 -10.06
C ALA A 397 13.55 -1.61 -8.98
N LEU A 398 14.84 -1.67 -8.70
CA LEU A 398 15.43 -2.46 -7.64
C LEU A 398 15.81 -1.54 -6.46
N PRO A 399 15.71 -2.03 -5.22
CA PRO A 399 15.94 -1.19 -4.05
C PRO A 399 17.42 -0.89 -3.79
N SER A 400 18.36 -1.66 -4.35
CA SER A 400 19.77 -1.64 -3.94
C SER A 400 20.75 -2.05 -5.05
N ASP A 401 20.51 -1.65 -6.30
CA ASP A 401 21.37 -1.94 -7.46
C ASP A 401 22.36 -0.81 -7.80
N GLY A 402 22.34 0.27 -7.01
CA GLY A 402 23.13 1.48 -7.21
C GLY A 402 22.59 2.37 -8.32
N LEU A 403 21.37 2.11 -8.81
CA LEU A 403 20.77 2.81 -9.95
C LEU A 403 19.51 3.59 -9.55
N VAL A 404 19.15 4.54 -10.41
CA VAL A 404 17.86 5.22 -10.41
C VAL A 404 17.16 4.97 -11.74
N ASP A 405 15.88 4.63 -11.70
CA ASP A 405 15.07 4.49 -12.90
C ASP A 405 14.52 5.84 -13.31
N ILE A 406 14.56 6.15 -14.60
CA ILE A 406 14.11 7.41 -15.16
C ILE A 406 13.19 7.17 -16.35
N THR A 407 12.16 7.99 -16.39
CA THR A 407 11.25 8.16 -17.51
C THR A 407 11.43 9.57 -18.07
N VAL A 408 11.72 9.65 -19.37
CA VAL A 408 11.78 10.92 -20.09
C VAL A 408 10.65 10.93 -21.12
N GLN A 409 9.80 11.96 -21.05
CA GLN A 409 8.75 12.17 -22.02
C GLN A 409 9.14 13.32 -22.94
N GLU A 410 9.30 13.00 -24.22
CA GLU A 410 9.41 14.00 -25.29
C GLU A 410 8.08 14.75 -25.45
N VAL A 411 8.15 16.03 -25.85
CA VAL A 411 6.98 16.79 -26.31
C VAL A 411 6.44 16.13 -27.60
N PRO A 412 5.23 15.55 -27.59
CA PRO A 412 4.65 14.97 -28.79
C PRO A 412 4.45 16.03 -29.89
N PRO A 413 4.58 15.65 -31.16
CA PRO A 413 4.29 16.54 -32.26
C PRO A 413 2.79 16.93 -32.25
N PRO A 414 2.42 18.15 -32.69
CA PRO A 414 1.03 18.62 -32.65
C PRO A 414 0.02 17.75 -33.40
N SER A 415 0.48 16.93 -34.35
CA SER A 415 -0.31 16.01 -35.16
C SER A 415 -0.48 14.61 -34.55
N ALA A 416 0.15 14.31 -33.41
CA ALA A 416 0.04 13.00 -32.78
C ALA A 416 -1.38 12.79 -32.22
N PRO A 417 -2.02 11.63 -32.47
CA PRO A 417 -3.25 11.28 -31.80
C PRO A 417 -3.06 11.31 -30.27
N PHE A 418 -4.09 11.73 -29.53
CA PHE A 418 -4.04 11.80 -28.06
C PHE A 418 -3.66 10.45 -27.40
N THR A 419 -3.94 9.34 -28.08
CA THR A 419 -3.54 7.97 -27.68
C THR A 419 -2.05 7.69 -27.83
N THR A 420 -1.37 8.29 -28.80
CA THR A 420 0.09 8.18 -29.03
C THR A 420 0.89 8.97 -28.00
N THR A 421 0.32 10.08 -27.51
CA THR A 421 0.90 10.93 -26.44
C THR A 421 1.04 10.19 -25.11
N LEU A 422 0.20 9.17 -24.86
CA LEU A 422 0.24 8.34 -23.66
C LEU A 422 1.18 7.12 -23.76
N THR A 423 1.68 6.78 -24.95
CA THR A 423 2.41 5.52 -25.21
C THR A 423 3.93 5.68 -25.41
N LEU A 424 4.44 6.91 -25.54
CA LEU A 424 5.87 7.19 -25.73
C LEU A 424 6.60 7.43 -24.40
N ASN A 425 6.65 6.41 -23.54
CA ASN A 425 7.48 6.42 -22.33
C ASN A 425 8.79 5.64 -22.55
N TYR A 426 9.92 6.34 -22.53
CA TYR A 426 11.24 5.71 -22.45
C TYR A 426 11.55 5.42 -20.98
N HIS A 427 11.53 4.14 -20.58
CA HIS A 427 12.05 3.70 -19.28
C HIS A 427 13.53 3.34 -19.42
N LEU A 428 14.38 3.92 -18.57
CA LEU A 428 15.83 3.76 -18.54
C LEU A 428 16.29 3.51 -17.09
N SER A 429 17.29 2.66 -16.85
CA SER A 429 17.95 2.49 -15.53
C SER A 429 19.36 3.08 -15.56
N LEU A 430 19.72 3.90 -14.57
CA LEU A 430 20.79 4.88 -14.71
C LEU A 430 21.67 5.01 -13.47
N LEU A 431 22.93 5.40 -13.67
CA LEU A 431 23.89 5.65 -12.59
C LEU A 431 23.90 7.13 -12.15
N ALA A 432 23.49 8.06 -13.03
CA ALA A 432 23.59 9.51 -12.81
C ALA A 432 22.66 10.35 -13.68
N LEU A 433 22.19 11.49 -13.16
CA LEU A 433 21.39 12.49 -13.86
C LEU A 433 21.97 13.89 -13.63
N GLN A 434 22.26 14.64 -14.70
CA GLN A 434 22.70 16.04 -14.62
C GLN A 434 21.85 16.93 -15.53
N ILE A 435 21.38 18.06 -14.98
CA ILE A 435 20.45 18.95 -15.66
C ILE A 435 20.95 20.38 -15.52
N SER A 436 21.06 21.07 -16.65
CA SER A 436 21.41 22.50 -16.69
C SER A 436 20.21 23.31 -17.18
N HIS A 437 19.89 24.40 -16.48
CA HIS A 437 18.79 25.31 -16.82
C HIS A 437 19.34 26.66 -17.30
N SER A 438 18.69 27.25 -18.30
CA SER A 438 19.04 28.57 -18.84
C SER A 438 18.10 29.71 -18.39
N ASN A 439 17.38 29.57 -17.26
CA ASN A 439 16.59 30.67 -16.68
C ASN A 439 16.33 30.48 -15.15
N PRO A 440 16.60 31.47 -14.27
CA PRO A 440 16.68 31.27 -12.82
C PRO A 440 15.36 31.50 -12.07
N HIS A 441 14.29 30.80 -12.48
CA HIS A 441 13.07 30.73 -11.65
C HIS A 441 12.65 29.27 -11.43
N ILE A 442 13.36 28.62 -10.51
CA ILE A 442 12.93 27.39 -9.85
C ILE A 442 12.60 27.75 -8.41
N SER A 443 11.31 27.79 -8.10
CA SER A 443 10.81 28.00 -6.74
C SER A 443 11.10 26.77 -5.90
N THR A 444 11.85 26.96 -4.82
CA THR A 444 12.03 26.01 -3.72
C THR A 444 10.68 25.52 -3.19
N ALA A 445 10.53 24.21 -3.04
CA ALA A 445 9.58 23.66 -2.09
C ALA A 445 10.07 24.01 -0.67
N ALA A 446 9.48 25.05 -0.06
CA ALA A 446 9.11 25.17 1.36
C ALA A 446 9.21 26.62 1.85
N GLU A 447 8.10 27.36 1.75
CA GLU A 447 7.73 28.35 2.77
C GLU A 447 6.24 28.23 3.06
N LYS A 448 5.90 27.76 4.27
CA LYS A 448 4.53 27.79 4.80
C LYS A 448 4.52 28.68 6.04
N LYS A 449 3.97 29.89 5.91
CA LYS A 449 3.45 30.67 7.05
C LYS A 449 2.02 30.20 7.38
N PRO A 450 1.62 30.18 8.66
CA PRO A 450 0.29 29.75 9.07
C PRO A 450 -0.72 30.87 8.83
N ALA A 451 -1.81 30.57 8.14
CA ALA A 451 -3.02 31.39 8.18
C ALA A 451 -4.03 30.69 9.09
N SER A 452 -3.97 31.04 10.38
CA SER A 452 -5.07 30.87 11.33
C SER A 452 -6.04 32.04 11.19
N THR A 453 -7.33 31.77 10.97
CA THR A 453 -8.47 32.40 11.68
C THR A 453 -9.78 32.02 11.00
N ALA A 454 -10.78 31.67 11.84
CA ALA A 454 -12.23 31.48 11.61
C ALA A 454 -12.62 30.02 11.86
N GLY A 455 -13.50 29.65 12.78
CA GLY A 455 -14.38 30.38 13.68
C GLY A 455 -15.23 29.30 14.36
N LYS A 456 -15.42 29.41 15.66
CA LYS A 456 -15.89 28.36 16.58
C LYS A 456 -17.43 28.22 16.56
N ALA A 457 -17.89 27.02 16.94
CA ALA A 457 -19.14 26.67 17.65
C ALA A 457 -20.26 25.95 16.85
N PRO A 458 -21.13 25.14 17.51
CA PRO A 458 -20.82 24.16 18.56
C PRO A 458 -21.53 22.79 18.37
N ALA A 459 -21.07 21.83 19.16
CA ALA A 459 -21.56 20.46 19.28
C ALA A 459 -22.96 20.32 19.90
N LYS A 460 -23.66 19.23 19.54
CA LYS A 460 -24.69 18.59 20.38
C LYS A 460 -24.58 17.07 20.28
N ALA A 461 -24.60 16.43 21.44
CA ALA A 461 -24.87 15.02 21.69
C ALA A 461 -25.81 14.96 22.91
N PRO A 462 -26.25 13.78 23.36
CA PRO A 462 -26.94 12.70 22.66
C PRO A 462 -28.33 12.47 23.30
N ASP A 463 -29.21 11.67 22.69
CA ASP A 463 -30.41 11.19 23.39
C ASP A 463 -30.58 9.68 23.30
N SER A 464 -31.00 9.14 24.45
CA SER A 464 -30.99 7.74 24.86
C SER A 464 -32.33 7.03 24.67
N ALA A 465 -32.24 5.72 24.40
CA ALA A 465 -33.11 4.62 24.88
C ALA A 465 -34.64 4.64 24.64
N LYS A 466 -35.14 3.59 23.94
CA LYS A 466 -36.06 2.61 24.56
C LYS A 466 -36.25 1.34 23.72
N LYS A 467 -36.09 0.19 24.40
CA LYS A 467 -36.57 -1.14 24.00
C LYS A 467 -38.07 -1.25 24.31
N THR A 468 -38.79 -2.01 23.47
CA THR A 468 -39.90 -2.87 23.93
C THR A 468 -40.02 -4.08 23.00
N ALA A 469 -40.20 -5.25 23.62
CA ALA A 469 -40.38 -6.56 23.01
C ALA A 469 -41.81 -7.05 23.31
N ALA A 470 -42.43 -7.79 22.38
CA ALA A 470 -43.43 -8.83 22.67
C ALA A 470 -43.64 -9.76 21.44
N LYS A 471 -43.61 -11.07 21.71
CA LYS A 471 -43.91 -12.28 20.92
C LYS A 471 -45.39 -12.69 21.21
N PRO A 472 -45.92 -13.89 20.87
CA PRO A 472 -45.78 -14.81 19.72
C PRO A 472 -47.16 -15.36 19.20
N SER A 473 -47.18 -16.13 18.11
CA SER A 473 -48.19 -17.21 17.93
C SER A 473 -47.65 -18.38 17.08
N ALA A 474 -47.75 -19.58 17.64
CA ALA A 474 -47.54 -20.90 17.02
C ALA A 474 -48.69 -21.21 16.02
N SER A 475 -48.73 -22.25 15.17
CA SER A 475 -48.19 -23.62 15.19
C SER A 475 -48.40 -24.27 13.81
N GLY A 476 -47.62 -25.30 13.45
CA GLY A 476 -47.99 -26.25 12.39
C GLY A 476 -46.81 -27.05 11.83
N ALA A 477 -46.61 -28.27 12.34
CA ALA A 477 -45.62 -29.23 11.89
C ALA A 477 -46.08 -30.00 10.65
N ALA A 478 -45.18 -30.25 9.70
CA ALA A 478 -45.25 -31.39 8.79
C ALA A 478 -43.82 -31.78 8.37
N GLU A 479 -43.58 -33.08 8.42
CA GLU A 479 -42.31 -33.79 8.31
C GLU A 479 -41.96 -34.08 6.84
N GLY A 480 -40.65 -34.10 6.51
CA GLY A 480 -40.09 -34.84 5.36
C GLY A 480 -39.85 -34.08 4.05
N GLU A 481 -38.61 -33.60 3.84
CA GLU A 481 -37.82 -33.87 2.62
C GLU A 481 -36.40 -33.28 2.69
N LYS A 482 -35.39 -34.12 2.42
CA LYS A 482 -33.97 -33.76 2.36
C LYS A 482 -33.70 -32.78 1.21
N LYS A 483 -33.69 -31.46 1.46
CA LYS A 483 -33.19 -30.48 0.49
C LYS A 483 -31.65 -30.44 0.47
N LYS A 484 -31.06 -31.13 -0.53
CA LYS A 484 -29.69 -30.88 -1.01
C LYS A 484 -29.48 -29.36 -1.13
N ARG A 485 -28.52 -28.83 -0.37
CA ARG A 485 -28.11 -27.42 -0.41
C ARG A 485 -27.64 -27.10 -1.84
N LYS A 486 -28.47 -26.42 -2.64
CA LYS A 486 -28.14 -26.01 -4.02
C LYS A 486 -26.84 -25.20 -3.95
N LYS A 487 -25.80 -25.70 -4.62
CA LYS A 487 -24.53 -25.00 -4.83
C LYS A 487 -24.88 -23.65 -5.48
N SER A 488 -24.51 -22.54 -4.83
CA SER A 488 -24.69 -21.20 -5.38
C SER A 488 -24.09 -21.16 -6.78
N ARG A 489 -24.93 -20.95 -7.80
CA ARG A 489 -24.50 -20.85 -9.19
C ARG A 489 -23.60 -19.61 -9.27
N LYS A 490 -22.33 -19.77 -9.61
CA LYS A 490 -21.49 -18.61 -9.98
C LYS A 490 -22.17 -17.96 -11.19
N GLU A 491 -22.62 -16.73 -11.02
CA GLU A 491 -23.10 -15.92 -12.14
C GLU A 491 -21.92 -15.69 -13.09
N THR A 492 -22.14 -15.95 -14.37
CA THR A 492 -21.14 -15.79 -15.41
C THR A 492 -21.76 -15.05 -16.58
N TYR A 493 -21.03 -14.06 -17.08
CA TYR A 493 -21.39 -13.26 -18.23
C TYR A 493 -20.90 -13.87 -19.55
N SER A 494 -20.29 -15.06 -19.52
CA SER A 494 -19.66 -15.65 -20.71
C SER A 494 -20.58 -15.76 -21.93
N SER A 495 -21.87 -16.06 -21.72
CA SER A 495 -22.85 -16.12 -22.81
C SER A 495 -23.17 -14.74 -23.40
N TYR A 496 -23.20 -13.69 -22.58
CA TYR A 496 -23.45 -12.32 -23.03
C TYR A 496 -22.22 -11.74 -23.71
N ILE A 497 -21.03 -11.98 -23.16
CA ILE A 497 -19.75 -11.60 -23.77
C ILE A 497 -19.62 -12.21 -25.16
N TYR A 498 -19.95 -13.49 -25.31
CA TYR A 498 -19.95 -14.16 -26.61
C TYR A 498 -20.96 -13.55 -27.59
N LYS A 499 -22.17 -13.23 -27.14
CA LYS A 499 -23.20 -12.59 -27.98
C LYS A 499 -22.76 -11.21 -28.47
N VAL A 500 -22.20 -10.38 -27.59
CA VAL A 500 -21.70 -9.04 -27.95
C VAL A 500 -20.52 -9.16 -28.91
N LEU A 501 -19.59 -10.09 -28.66
CA LEU A 501 -18.47 -10.35 -29.57
C LEU A 501 -18.95 -10.70 -30.98
N LYS A 502 -19.95 -11.58 -31.11
CA LYS A 502 -20.50 -11.93 -32.44
C LYS A 502 -21.28 -10.81 -33.11
N GLN A 503 -21.82 -9.86 -32.35
CA GLN A 503 -22.45 -8.67 -32.93
C GLN A 503 -21.44 -7.68 -33.49
N VAL A 504 -20.28 -7.54 -32.83
CA VAL A 504 -19.24 -6.57 -33.24
C VAL A 504 -18.26 -7.18 -34.25
N HIS A 505 -17.92 -8.46 -34.09
CA HIS A 505 -16.98 -9.20 -34.94
C HIS A 505 -17.46 -10.65 -35.20
N PRO A 506 -18.32 -10.87 -36.22
CA PRO A 506 -18.93 -12.17 -36.51
C PRO A 506 -17.93 -13.31 -36.72
N ASP A 507 -16.79 -13.01 -37.34
CA ASP A 507 -15.79 -14.03 -37.74
C ASP A 507 -14.70 -14.25 -36.70
N THR A 508 -14.72 -13.53 -35.58
CA THR A 508 -13.72 -13.67 -34.51
C THR A 508 -14.16 -14.69 -33.47
N GLY A 509 -13.23 -15.57 -33.07
CA GLY A 509 -13.37 -16.49 -31.93
C GLY A 509 -12.72 -15.94 -30.67
N ILE A 510 -13.16 -16.39 -29.49
CA ILE A 510 -12.57 -16.03 -28.20
C ILE A 510 -12.07 -17.26 -27.48
N SER A 511 -10.82 -17.23 -27.00
CA SER A 511 -10.24 -18.32 -26.22
C SER A 511 -10.87 -18.40 -24.83
N ASN A 512 -10.87 -19.59 -24.22
CA ASN A 512 -11.38 -19.78 -22.85
C ASN A 512 -10.68 -18.87 -21.84
N LYS A 513 -9.39 -18.58 -22.04
CA LYS A 513 -8.61 -17.66 -21.20
C LYS A 513 -9.08 -16.21 -21.37
N ALA A 514 -9.26 -15.75 -22.60
CA ALA A 514 -9.79 -14.41 -22.88
C ALA A 514 -11.23 -14.25 -22.35
N MET A 515 -12.06 -15.31 -22.46
CA MET A 515 -13.40 -15.33 -21.90
C MET A 515 -13.40 -15.19 -20.37
N ALA A 516 -12.48 -15.86 -19.67
CA ALA A 516 -12.35 -15.73 -18.22
C ALA A 516 -11.94 -14.31 -17.81
N ILE A 517 -11.04 -13.68 -18.56
CA ILE A 517 -10.60 -12.29 -18.33
C ILE A 517 -11.77 -11.32 -18.53
N LEU A 518 -12.48 -11.41 -19.65
CA LEU A 518 -13.63 -10.54 -19.92
C LEU A 518 -14.75 -10.74 -18.89
N ASN A 519 -14.99 -11.98 -18.46
CA ASN A 519 -15.96 -12.26 -17.42
C ASN A 519 -15.56 -11.62 -16.08
N SER A 520 -14.28 -11.68 -15.71
CA SER A 520 -13.78 -11.00 -14.51
C SER A 520 -13.88 -9.48 -14.63
N PHE A 521 -13.56 -8.93 -15.80
CA PHE A 521 -13.65 -7.49 -16.07
C PHE A 521 -15.07 -6.96 -15.92
N VAL A 522 -16.07 -7.67 -16.47
CA VAL A 522 -17.48 -7.30 -16.33
C VAL A 522 -17.93 -7.32 -14.86
N ASN A 523 -17.48 -8.31 -14.08
CA ASN A 523 -17.79 -8.38 -12.65
C ASN A 523 -17.16 -7.21 -11.87
N ASP A 524 -15.90 -6.87 -12.12
CA ASP A 524 -15.22 -5.74 -11.46
C ASP A 524 -15.90 -4.40 -11.77
N ILE A 525 -16.25 -4.14 -13.04
CA ILE A 525 -16.98 -2.93 -13.43
C ILE A 525 -18.37 -2.89 -12.78
N PHE A 526 -19.07 -4.02 -12.71
CA PHE A 526 -20.36 -4.12 -12.03
C PHE A 526 -20.26 -3.80 -10.54
N GLU A 527 -19.30 -4.40 -9.83
CA GLU A 527 -19.08 -4.16 -8.40
C GLU A 527 -18.73 -2.69 -8.13
N ARG A 528 -17.86 -2.09 -8.94
CA ARG A 528 -17.51 -0.67 -8.83
C ARG A 528 -18.74 0.23 -9.01
N ILE A 529 -19.57 -0.04 -10.03
CA ILE A 529 -20.79 0.75 -10.28
C ILE A 529 -21.77 0.60 -9.12
N ALA A 530 -21.95 -0.61 -8.60
CA ALA A 530 -22.82 -0.89 -7.47
C ALA A 530 -22.35 -0.19 -6.18
N GLU A 531 -21.05 -0.25 -5.88
CA GLU A 531 -20.47 0.39 -4.69
C GLU A 531 -20.62 1.91 -4.75
N GLU A 532 -20.28 2.51 -5.90
CA GLU A 532 -20.38 3.96 -6.07
C GLU A 532 -21.84 4.42 -6.09
N ALA A 533 -22.76 3.65 -6.68
CA ALA A 533 -24.19 3.96 -6.64
C ALA A 533 -24.76 3.86 -5.22
N SER A 534 -24.29 2.90 -4.42
CA SER A 534 -24.65 2.77 -3.01
C SER A 534 -24.16 3.96 -2.20
N ARG A 535 -22.93 4.43 -2.43
CA ARG A 535 -22.40 5.65 -1.80
C ARG A 535 -23.22 6.88 -2.17
N LEU A 536 -23.54 7.08 -3.46
CA LEU A 536 -24.36 8.20 -3.92
C LEU A 536 -25.77 8.19 -3.32
N ALA A 537 -26.39 7.01 -3.17
CA ALA A 537 -27.68 6.86 -2.50
C ALA A 537 -27.58 7.23 -1.01
N SER A 538 -26.50 6.79 -0.35
CA SER A 538 -26.24 7.13 1.06
C SER A 538 -26.02 8.62 1.29
N TYR A 539 -25.31 9.30 0.39
CA TYR A 539 -25.13 10.77 0.43
C TYR A 539 -26.45 11.50 0.26
N SER A 540 -27.31 10.99 -0.61
CA SER A 540 -28.65 11.53 -0.85
C SER A 540 -29.67 11.17 0.24
N LYS A 541 -29.25 10.43 1.29
CA LYS A 541 -30.10 9.88 2.37
C LYS A 541 -31.27 9.04 1.85
N LYS A 542 -31.10 8.37 0.71
CA LYS A 542 -32.10 7.48 0.12
C LYS A 542 -31.73 6.02 0.41
N SER A 543 -32.72 5.22 0.81
CA SER A 543 -32.56 3.77 1.00
C SER A 543 -32.59 2.97 -0.31
N THR A 544 -33.06 3.60 -1.39
CA THR A 544 -33.27 2.96 -2.69
C THR A 544 -32.36 3.60 -3.73
N ILE A 545 -31.57 2.78 -4.42
CA ILE A 545 -30.75 3.21 -5.57
C ILE A 545 -31.68 3.42 -6.77
N SER A 546 -31.73 4.65 -7.29
CA SER A 546 -32.48 5.00 -8.51
C SER A 546 -31.59 5.01 -9.75
N SER A 547 -32.21 5.11 -10.92
CA SER A 547 -31.49 5.23 -12.21
C SER A 547 -30.51 6.40 -12.23
N ARG A 548 -30.79 7.48 -11.49
CA ARG A 548 -29.91 8.65 -11.40
C ARG A 548 -28.59 8.33 -10.70
N GLU A 549 -28.61 7.60 -9.59
CA GLU A 549 -27.38 7.20 -8.91
C GLU A 549 -26.57 6.24 -9.79
N ILE A 550 -27.23 5.27 -10.46
CA ILE A 550 -26.54 4.34 -11.37
C ILE A 550 -25.91 5.09 -12.55
N GLN A 551 -26.63 5.98 -13.23
CA GLN A 551 -26.09 6.75 -14.35
C GLN A 551 -24.94 7.66 -13.92
N THR A 552 -25.01 8.24 -12.72
CA THR A 552 -23.94 9.08 -12.18
C THR A 552 -22.71 8.23 -11.88
N SER A 553 -22.86 7.07 -11.24
CA SER A 553 -21.77 6.11 -11.01
C SER A 553 -21.11 5.66 -12.30
N VAL A 554 -21.89 5.40 -13.36
CA VAL A 554 -21.35 5.04 -14.68
C VAL A 554 -20.48 6.15 -15.26
N ARG A 555 -20.84 7.43 -15.08
CA ARG A 555 -20.02 8.58 -15.50
C ARG A 555 -18.75 8.76 -14.67
N LEU A 556 -18.78 8.35 -13.40
CA LEU A 556 -17.63 8.41 -12.51
C LEU A 556 -16.62 7.28 -12.78
N ILE A 557 -17.10 6.13 -13.24
CA ILE A 557 -16.29 4.91 -13.39
C ILE A 557 -15.80 4.70 -14.82
N LEU A 558 -16.63 5.01 -15.83
CA LEU A 558 -16.26 4.81 -17.24
C LEU A 558 -15.79 6.13 -17.87
N PRO A 559 -14.74 6.11 -18.70
CA PRO A 559 -14.22 7.33 -19.33
C PRO A 559 -15.10 7.81 -20.50
N GLY A 560 -15.25 9.14 -20.62
CA GLY A 560 -15.67 9.83 -21.85
C GLY A 560 -16.85 9.20 -22.60
N GLU A 561 -16.63 8.89 -23.89
CA GLU A 561 -17.65 8.31 -24.78
C GLU A 561 -18.17 6.95 -24.32
N LEU A 562 -17.36 6.15 -23.61
CA LEU A 562 -17.80 4.84 -23.13
C LEU A 562 -18.93 4.96 -22.09
N SER A 563 -18.87 5.99 -21.24
CA SER A 563 -19.94 6.27 -20.27
C SER A 563 -21.25 6.66 -20.96
N LYS A 564 -21.19 7.44 -22.04
CA LYS A 564 -22.36 7.88 -22.82
C LYS A 564 -23.03 6.68 -23.50
N HIS A 565 -22.24 5.81 -24.13
CA HIS A 565 -22.73 4.60 -24.77
C HIS A 565 -23.34 3.64 -23.75
N ALA A 566 -22.68 3.42 -22.60
CA ALA A 566 -23.18 2.57 -21.54
C ALA A 566 -24.52 3.07 -20.96
N ILE A 567 -24.67 4.39 -20.77
CA ILE A 567 -25.92 5.00 -20.30
C ILE A 567 -27.02 4.88 -21.35
N SER A 568 -26.70 5.11 -22.63
CA SER A 568 -27.64 4.95 -23.74
C SER A 568 -28.15 3.51 -23.85
N GLU A 569 -27.27 2.52 -23.87
CA GLU A 569 -27.64 1.10 -23.96
C GLU A 569 -28.37 0.61 -22.70
N GLY A 570 -27.97 1.08 -21.51
CA GLY A 570 -28.68 0.82 -20.26
C GLY A 570 -30.10 1.38 -20.29
N THR A 571 -30.28 2.62 -20.76
CA THR A 571 -31.60 3.27 -20.88
C THR A 571 -32.48 2.53 -21.88
N LYS A 572 -31.96 2.18 -23.06
CA LYS A 572 -32.68 1.35 -24.05
C LYS A 572 -33.12 0.01 -23.46
N SER A 573 -32.26 -0.64 -22.67
CA SER A 573 -32.57 -1.92 -22.04
C SER A 573 -33.69 -1.80 -21.01
N VAL A 574 -33.69 -0.74 -20.19
CA VAL A 574 -34.77 -0.44 -19.23
C VAL A 574 -36.08 -0.12 -19.95
N THR A 575 -36.04 0.65 -21.03
CA THR A 575 -37.22 0.95 -21.84
C THR A 575 -37.81 -0.31 -22.47
N LYS A 576 -36.97 -1.20 -23.03
CA LYS A 576 -37.41 -2.51 -23.57
C LYS A 576 -38.02 -3.39 -22.48
N PHE A 577 -37.41 -3.45 -21.30
CA PHE A 577 -37.95 -4.22 -20.17
C PHE A 577 -39.30 -3.67 -19.70
N SER A 578 -39.41 -2.35 -19.57
CA SER A 578 -40.64 -1.67 -19.14
C SER A 578 -41.77 -1.81 -20.17
N ALA A 579 -41.44 -1.75 -21.47
CA ALA A 579 -42.38 -1.98 -22.56
C ALA A 579 -42.85 -3.45 -22.65
N GLY A 580 -41.99 -4.42 -22.33
CA GLY A 580 -42.35 -5.84 -22.28
C GLY A 580 -43.12 -6.26 -21.02
N ALA A 581 -43.04 -5.48 -19.94
CA ALA A 581 -43.75 -5.73 -18.68
C ALA A 581 -45.23 -5.27 -18.68
N GLY A 582 -45.65 -4.49 -19.69
CA GLY A 582 -47.05 -4.08 -19.88
C GLY A 582 -47.93 -5.09 -20.64
N GLY A 583 -47.40 -6.28 -20.96
CA GLY A 583 -48.08 -7.33 -21.73
C GLY A 583 -48.23 -8.65 -20.97
N LYS A 584 -48.49 -8.60 -19.67
CA LYS A 584 -48.99 -9.73 -18.88
C LYS A 584 -50.06 -9.29 -17.91
#